data_AF-A0A5B7FD96-F1
#
_entry.id   AF-A0A5B7FD96-F1
#
_cell.length_a   1.000
_cell.length_b   1.000
_cell.length_c   1.000
_cell.angle_alpha   90.00
_cell.angle_beta   90.00
_cell.angle_gamma   90.00
#
_symmetry.space_group_name_H-M   'P 1'
#
loop_
_entity.id
_entity.type
_entity.pdbx_description
1 polymer ?
#
loop_
_entity_poly.entity_id
_entity_poly.type
_entity_poly.pdbx_seq_one_letter_code
_entity_poly.pdbx_strand_id
1 'polypeptide(L)'
;MEEVEVEEERNQKAAKPIKISGKGIGLQIITKKSIGWPKGTLDHKQIIEGIKVEKYKFIFTSTAYDEEEIYHLLKNDLIDLTEAWVAEDDSIFRKIRNGLYQEKKLDLPKDVNSTKDKTPN
;
A
#
# COMPACT_ATOMS: atom_id res chain seq x y z
N MET A 1 39.83 32.48 34.81
CA MET A 1 40.35 31.41 33.94
C MET A 1 39.48 30.21 34.24
N GLU A 2 38.33 30.16 33.58
CA GLU A 2 38.08 29.48 32.27
C GLU A 2 37.40 28.14 32.64
N GLU A 3 36.07 28.09 32.65
CA GLU A 3 35.25 27.54 31.54
C GLU A 3 35.82 26.22 31.02
N VAL A 4 35.14 25.10 31.30
CA VAL A 4 34.67 24.19 30.24
C VAL A 4 33.42 23.45 30.74
N GLU A 5 32.25 23.91 30.30
CA GLU A 5 31.04 23.09 30.18
C GLU A 5 31.32 21.95 29.21
N VAL A 6 31.05 20.70 29.61
CA VAL A 6 30.89 19.60 28.66
C VAL A 6 29.54 18.97 28.94
N GLU A 7 28.51 19.56 28.34
CA GLU A 7 27.26 18.88 28.05
C GLU A 7 27.59 17.66 27.17
N GLU A 8 27.62 16.48 27.79
CA GLU A 8 27.64 15.21 27.06
C GLU A 8 26.23 15.00 26.49
N GLU A 9 25.99 15.63 25.34
CA GLU A 9 24.84 15.39 24.47
C GLU A 9 24.86 13.91 24.05
N ARG A 10 24.23 13.06 24.88
CA ARG A 10 23.89 11.69 24.50
C ARG A 10 22.82 11.76 23.42
N ASN A 11 23.26 12.03 22.20
CA ASN A 11 22.51 11.81 20.98
C ASN A 11 22.23 10.31 20.90
N GLN A 12 21.14 9.89 21.56
CA GLN A 12 20.48 8.64 21.32
C GLN A 12 20.11 8.66 19.84
N LYS A 13 20.99 8.13 18.97
CA LYS A 13 20.60 7.56 17.69
C LYS A 13 19.64 6.44 18.03
N ALA A 14 18.39 6.79 18.29
CA ALA A 14 17.28 5.86 18.33
C ALA A 14 17.38 5.11 17.01
N ALA A 15 17.80 3.85 17.08
CA ALA A 15 17.77 2.95 15.95
C ALA A 15 16.32 2.96 15.48
N LYS A 16 16.05 3.75 14.43
CA LYS A 16 14.72 3.82 13.84
C LYS A 16 14.36 2.36 13.55
N PRO A 17 13.22 1.86 14.02
CA PRO A 17 12.80 0.50 13.68
C PRO A 17 12.91 0.36 12.17
N ILE A 18 13.48 -0.74 11.69
CA ILE A 18 13.72 -0.97 10.26
C ILE A 18 12.36 -0.88 9.57
N LYS A 19 12.05 0.29 9.01
CA LYS A 19 10.80 0.54 8.31
C LYS A 19 10.91 -0.14 6.95
N ILE A 20 9.90 -0.92 6.61
CA ILE A 20 9.80 -1.51 5.28
C ILE A 20 9.51 -0.37 4.31
N SER A 21 10.33 -0.20 3.28
CA SER A 21 10.07 0.84 2.27
C SER A 21 8.76 0.53 1.55
N GLY A 22 7.80 1.47 1.57
CA GLY A 22 6.54 1.34 0.83
C GLY A 22 6.79 1.08 -0.66
N LYS A 23 7.83 1.71 -1.24
CA LYS A 23 8.26 1.45 -2.61
C LYS A 23 8.81 0.03 -2.80
N GLY A 24 9.53 -0.48 -1.80
CA GLY A 24 10.10 -1.83 -1.82
C GLY A 24 9.06 -2.95 -1.89
N ILE A 25 7.86 -2.70 -1.34
CA ILE A 25 6.72 -3.64 -1.43
C ILE A 25 5.72 -3.28 -2.54
N GLY A 26 5.99 -2.22 -3.31
CA GLY A 26 5.09 -1.69 -4.33
C GLY A 26 3.76 -1.20 -3.74
N LEU A 27 3.76 -0.70 -2.50
CA LEU A 27 2.59 -0.18 -1.84
C LEU A 27 2.14 1.11 -2.53
N GLN A 28 0.89 1.12 -2.96
CA GLN A 28 0.24 2.28 -3.53
C GLN A 28 -1.08 2.54 -2.80
N ILE A 29 -1.25 3.77 -2.32
CA ILE A 29 -2.47 4.23 -1.68
C ILE A 29 -3.27 5.04 -2.70
N ILE A 30 -4.56 4.78 -2.75
CA ILE A 30 -5.47 5.29 -3.75
C ILE A 30 -6.63 5.99 -3.05
N THR A 31 -6.93 7.20 -3.50
CA THR A 31 -8.07 8.01 -3.03
C THR A 31 -8.98 8.38 -4.20
N LYS A 32 -10.20 8.79 -3.90
CA LYS A 32 -11.12 9.37 -4.88
C LYS A 32 -10.69 10.79 -5.23
N LYS A 33 -10.89 11.19 -6.49
CA LYS A 33 -10.60 12.57 -6.93
C LYS A 33 -11.44 13.61 -6.18
N SER A 34 -12.66 13.24 -5.78
CA SER A 34 -13.54 14.13 -5.00
C SER A 34 -13.10 14.32 -3.55
N ILE A 35 -12.32 13.39 -2.98
CA ILE A 35 -11.78 13.50 -1.62
C ILE A 35 -10.42 14.21 -1.66
N GLY A 36 -9.60 13.86 -2.64
CA GLY A 36 -8.25 14.38 -2.79
C GLY A 36 -7.27 13.82 -1.77
N TRP A 37 -6.00 14.19 -1.92
CA TRP A 37 -4.99 14.00 -0.88
C TRP A 37 -5.02 15.15 0.13
N PRO A 38 -4.75 14.86 1.42
CA PRO A 38 -4.59 15.92 2.41
C PRO A 38 -3.43 16.81 1.96
N LYS A 39 -3.66 18.13 1.96
CA LYS A 39 -2.63 19.11 1.62
C LYS A 39 -1.64 19.19 2.79
N GLY A 40 -0.63 18.33 2.80
CA GLY A 40 0.38 18.27 3.86
C GLY A 40 1.13 16.93 3.92
N THR A 41 1.87 16.71 5.00
CA THR A 41 2.55 15.42 5.25
C THR A 41 1.50 14.34 5.49
N LEU A 42 1.58 13.27 4.70
CA LEU A 42 0.75 12.08 4.86
C LEU A 42 1.10 11.36 6.17
N ASP A 43 0.19 11.41 7.13
CA ASP A 43 0.36 10.73 8.42
C ASP A 43 -0.26 9.32 8.39
N HIS A 44 0.42 8.34 8.97
CA HIS A 44 -0.04 6.96 9.05
C HIS A 44 -1.41 6.82 9.71
N LYS A 45 -1.68 7.62 10.76
CA LYS A 45 -2.98 7.57 11.45
C LYS A 45 -4.09 8.02 10.52
N GLN A 46 -3.85 9.08 9.72
CA GLN A 46 -4.83 9.56 8.74
C GLN A 46 -5.08 8.53 7.64
N ILE A 47 -4.03 7.84 7.17
CA ILE A 47 -4.17 6.75 6.20
C ILE A 47 -5.03 5.63 6.78
N ILE A 48 -4.72 5.15 7.99
CA ILE A 48 -5.46 4.08 8.65
C ILE A 48 -6.92 4.45 8.90
N GLU A 49 -7.17 5.66 9.41
CA GLU A 49 -8.54 6.15 9.58
C GLU A 49 -9.26 6.24 8.24
N GLY A 50 -8.61 6.77 7.21
CA GLY A 50 -9.18 6.85 5.88
C GLY A 50 -9.45 5.49 5.24
N ILE A 51 -8.65 4.47 5.54
CA ILE A 51 -8.94 3.08 5.13
C ILE A 51 -10.17 2.55 5.86
N LYS A 52 -10.29 2.77 7.18
CA LYS A 52 -11.46 2.33 7.98
C LYS A 52 -12.77 2.95 7.51
N VAL A 53 -12.75 4.21 7.09
CA VAL A 53 -13.94 4.91 6.60
C VAL A 53 -14.09 4.86 5.07
N GLU A 54 -13.35 3.97 4.39
CA GLU A 54 -13.36 3.80 2.93
C GLU A 54 -13.17 5.12 2.14
N LYS A 55 -12.33 6.02 2.66
CA LYS A 55 -11.82 7.19 1.95
C LYS A 55 -10.56 6.86 1.17
N TYR A 56 -9.73 5.98 1.71
CA TYR A 56 -8.50 5.51 1.09
C TYR A 56 -8.56 3.99 0.93
N LYS A 57 -7.91 3.50 -0.12
CA LYS A 57 -7.65 2.07 -0.32
C LYS A 57 -6.18 1.89 -0.60
N PHE A 58 -5.64 0.72 -0.33
CA PHE A 58 -4.26 0.41 -0.64
C PHE A 58 -4.20 -0.85 -1.50
N ILE A 59 -3.15 -0.90 -2.31
CA ILE A 59 -2.73 -2.04 -3.12
C ILE A 59 -1.24 -2.22 -2.93
N PHE A 60 -0.76 -3.43 -3.16
CA PHE A 60 0.66 -3.75 -3.12
C PHE A 60 0.96 -4.79 -4.20
N THR A 61 2.20 -4.83 -4.67
CA THR A 61 2.63 -5.80 -5.69
C THR A 61 3.53 -6.90 -5.13
N SER A 62 4.02 -6.72 -3.91
CA SER A 62 4.83 -7.73 -3.23
C SER A 62 4.02 -8.98 -2.91
N THR A 63 4.58 -10.16 -3.21
CA THR A 63 4.04 -11.45 -2.78
C THR A 63 4.60 -11.89 -1.43
N ALA A 64 5.45 -11.07 -0.79
CA ALA A 64 6.11 -11.40 0.47
C ALA A 64 5.25 -11.12 1.71
N TYR A 65 4.12 -10.43 1.54
CA TYR A 65 3.23 -10.02 2.62
C TYR A 65 1.77 -10.20 2.22
N ASP A 66 0.94 -10.57 3.17
CA ASP A 66 -0.50 -10.61 3.01
C ASP A 66 -1.16 -9.26 3.35
N GLU A 67 -2.42 -9.08 2.94
CA GLU A 67 -3.19 -7.86 3.21
C GLU A 67 -3.26 -7.54 4.71
N GLU A 68 -3.50 -8.56 5.55
CA GLU A 68 -3.59 -8.39 7.00
C GLU A 68 -2.24 -7.94 7.59
N GLU A 69 -1.13 -8.46 7.08
CA GLU A 69 0.20 -8.05 7.48
C GLU A 69 0.49 -6.61 7.06
N ILE A 70 0.23 -6.25 5.80
CA ILE A 70 0.39 -4.87 5.32
C ILE A 70 -0.46 -3.91 6.16
N TYR A 71 -1.70 -4.28 6.47
CA TYR A 71 -2.56 -3.47 7.33
C TYR A 71 -2.03 -3.36 8.77
N HIS A 72 -1.50 -4.44 9.34
CA HIS A 72 -0.82 -4.42 10.63
C HIS A 72 0.43 -3.54 10.61
N LEU A 73 1.24 -3.62 9.57
CA LEU A 73 2.46 -2.83 9.42
C LEU A 73 2.12 -1.33 9.27
N LEU A 74 1.08 -1.00 8.50
CA LEU A 74 0.55 0.37 8.40
C LEU A 74 0.04 0.88 9.75
N LYS A 75 -0.66 0.04 10.51
CA LYS A 75 -1.21 0.39 11.83
C LYS A 75 -0.10 0.64 12.87
N ASN A 76 1.01 -0.07 12.76
CA ASN A 76 2.14 0.02 13.70
C ASN A 76 3.24 1.00 13.25
N ASP A 77 3.02 1.78 12.18
CA ASP A 77 4.02 2.71 11.61
C ASP A 77 5.35 2.03 11.23
N LEU A 78 5.26 0.76 10.77
CA LEU A 78 6.41 -0.06 10.37
C LEU A 78 6.69 0.01 8.86
N ILE A 79 5.84 0.69 8.09
CA ILE A 79 6.07 0.96 6.66
C ILE A 79 6.44 2.43 6.48
N ASP A 80 7.43 2.71 5.66
CA ASP A 80 7.72 4.07 5.24
C ASP A 80 6.76 4.50 4.12
N LEU A 81 5.83 5.40 4.45
CA LEU A 81 4.86 5.96 3.52
C LEU A 81 5.40 7.14 2.70
N THR A 82 6.55 7.71 3.06
CA THR A 82 7.14 8.82 2.29
C THR A 82 7.57 8.38 0.89
N GLU A 83 7.90 7.10 0.74
CA GLU A 83 8.24 6.48 -0.54
C GLU A 83 7.06 5.72 -1.16
N ALA A 84 5.90 5.66 -0.51
CA ALA A 84 4.73 4.98 -1.03
C ALA A 84 4.12 5.75 -2.21
N TRP A 85 3.54 5.01 -3.14
CA TRP A 85 2.94 5.63 -4.32
C TRP A 85 1.56 6.13 -3.97
N VAL A 86 1.21 7.34 -4.41
CA VAL A 86 -0.11 7.93 -4.17
C VAL A 86 -0.80 8.18 -5.49
N ALA A 87 -2.07 7.78 -5.59
CA ALA A 87 -2.86 7.96 -6.80
C ALA A 87 -4.28 8.46 -6.49
N GLU A 88 -4.78 9.34 -7.35
CA GLU A 88 -6.15 9.87 -7.30
C GLU A 88 -6.94 9.35 -8.48
N ASP A 89 -7.64 8.24 -8.31
CA ASP A 89 -8.37 7.62 -9.42
C ASP A 89 -9.66 6.93 -8.94
N ASP A 90 -10.79 7.56 -9.26
CA ASP A 90 -12.13 7.04 -8.91
C ASP A 90 -12.43 5.68 -9.56
N SER A 91 -11.91 5.43 -10.77
CA SER A 91 -12.15 4.17 -11.49
C SER A 91 -11.39 3.03 -10.83
N ILE A 92 -10.13 3.24 -10.47
CA ILE A 92 -9.33 2.25 -9.77
C ILE A 92 -9.89 2.05 -8.37
N PHE A 93 -10.20 3.14 -7.64
CA PHE A 93 -10.77 3.09 -6.29
C PHE A 93 -12.05 2.24 -6.20
N ARG A 94 -12.93 2.33 -7.21
CA ARG A 94 -14.17 1.52 -7.27
C ARG A 94 -13.90 0.05 -7.61
N LYS A 95 -12.84 -0.24 -8.36
CA LYS A 95 -12.49 -1.59 -8.82
C LYS A 95 -11.72 -2.40 -7.77
N ILE A 96 -10.92 -1.73 -6.94
CA ILE A 96 -10.12 -2.41 -5.90
C ILE A 96 -10.96 -2.62 -4.64
N ARG A 97 -10.85 -3.82 -4.06
CA ARG A 97 -11.08 -4.02 -2.62
C ARG A 97 -9.79 -3.64 -1.90
N ASN A 98 -9.88 -3.24 -0.63
CA ASN A 98 -8.69 -3.06 0.21
C ASN A 98 -7.82 -4.31 0.09
N GLY A 99 -6.51 -4.12 -0.10
CA GLY A 99 -5.50 -5.17 -0.13
C GLY A 99 -5.52 -6.18 -1.27
N LEU A 100 -6.35 -5.96 -2.31
CA LEU A 100 -6.35 -6.82 -3.49
C LEU A 100 -5.88 -6.04 -4.73
N TYR A 101 -4.60 -6.19 -5.10
CA TYR A 101 -4.30 -6.28 -6.53
C TYR A 101 -4.75 -7.68 -6.93
N GLN A 102 -6.00 -7.78 -7.40
CA GLN A 102 -6.39 -8.93 -8.19
C GLN A 102 -5.53 -8.81 -9.45
N GLU A 103 -4.40 -9.53 -9.47
CA GLU A 103 -3.88 -9.97 -10.75
C GLU A 103 -5.10 -10.56 -11.46
N LYS A 104 -5.57 -9.86 -12.49
CA LYS A 104 -6.23 -10.53 -13.58
C LYS A 104 -5.18 -11.51 -14.10
N LYS A 105 -5.13 -12.69 -13.49
CA LYS A 105 -5.25 -13.87 -14.32
C LYS A 105 -6.57 -13.67 -15.05
N LEU A 106 -6.48 -13.03 -16.21
CA LEU A 106 -7.22 -13.52 -17.35
C LEU A 106 -7.00 -15.02 -17.28
N ASP A 107 -7.97 -15.75 -16.73
CA ASP A 107 -8.32 -17.02 -17.35
C ASP A 107 -8.66 -16.61 -18.79
N LEU A 108 -7.62 -16.59 -19.63
CA LEU A 108 -7.78 -16.72 -21.06
C LEU A 108 -8.78 -17.86 -21.22
N PRO A 109 -9.89 -17.69 -21.95
CA PRO A 109 -10.69 -18.84 -22.31
C PRO A 109 -9.70 -19.83 -22.92
N LYS A 110 -9.54 -21.00 -22.30
CA LYS A 110 -8.84 -22.08 -22.97
C LYS A 110 -9.70 -22.37 -24.20
N ASP A 111 -9.26 -21.84 -25.33
CA ASP A 111 -9.62 -22.30 -26.66
C ASP A 111 -9.50 -23.83 -26.66
N VAL A 112 -10.61 -24.50 -26.34
CA VAL A 112 -10.82 -25.90 -26.71
C VAL A 112 -11.54 -25.87 -28.05
N ASN A 113 -10.81 -25.42 -29.05
CA ASN A 113 -11.11 -25.79 -30.41
C ASN A 113 -10.82 -27.30 -30.51
N SER A 114 -11.84 -28.12 -30.28
CA SER A 114 -11.91 -29.49 -30.76
C SER A 114 -13.21 -29.63 -31.52
N THR A 115 -13.12 -29.20 -32.77
CA THR A 115 -13.83 -29.78 -33.90
C THR A 115 -14.04 -31.29 -33.70
N LYS A 116 -15.27 -31.69 -33.42
CA LYS A 116 -15.79 -32.96 -33.92
C LYS A 116 -17.28 -32.83 -34.20
N ASP A 117 -17.50 -32.34 -35.41
CA ASP A 117 -18.45 -32.84 -36.40
C ASP A 117 -19.39 -33.98 -35.94
N LYS A 118 -20.65 -33.83 -36.37
CA LYS A 118 -21.63 -34.87 -36.72
C LYS A 118 -22.71 -35.27 -35.70
N THR A 119 -23.81 -34.51 -35.70
CA THR A 119 -25.19 -35.05 -35.82
C THR A 119 -25.31 -35.85 -37.14
N PRO A 120 -26.23 -36.81 -37.38
CA PRO A 120 -27.31 -37.40 -36.55
C PRO A 120 -27.38 -38.95 -36.57
N ASN A 121 -28.21 -39.54 -35.70
CA ASN A 121 -29.36 -40.39 -36.08
C ASN A 121 -30.27 -40.62 -34.86
#